data_AF-A9GKP3-F1
#
_entry.id   AF-A9GKP3-F1
#
_cell.length_a   1.000
_cell.length_b   1.000
_cell.length_c   1.000
_cell.angle_alpha   90.00
_cell.angle_beta   90.00
_cell.angle_gamma   90.00
#
_symmetry.space_group_name_H-M   'P 1'
#
loop_
_entity.id
_entity.type
_entity.pdbx_description
1 polymer ?
#
loop_
_entity_poly.entity_id
_entity_poly.type
_entity_poly.pdbx_seq_one_letter_code
_entity_poly.pdbx_strand_id
1 'polypeptide(L)'
;MGLLAWLGLKQGGSFPNLDALLTELRAALPDDEAVVLRYIATVIVLLGKVACVDGRFSDKEDELLRELLTHVDGLAPSGVEAVFNALQGKLPALQEGEVDRCYRELKALCNASERVEVVRLLIRLAAADGAPTAAERAEIERIAEELGVSLADIEPDLSVEAGHQAGSPAPPDDRSDPGGEPPA
;
A
#
# COMPACT_ATOMS: atom_id res chain seq x y z
N MET A 1 30.33 23.19 16.67
CA MET A 1 29.62 22.46 15.60
C MET A 1 30.53 21.32 15.13
N GLY A 2 30.10 20.07 15.26
CA GLY A 2 30.94 18.90 14.97
C GLY A 2 30.86 18.46 13.49
N LEU A 3 31.97 17.91 12.98
CA LEU A 3 32.16 17.45 11.59
C LEU A 3 31.03 16.52 11.09
N LEU A 4 30.46 15.70 11.99
CA LEU A 4 29.36 14.79 11.67
C LEU A 4 28.03 15.50 11.37
N ALA A 5 27.76 16.63 12.04
CA ALA A 5 26.60 17.46 11.77
C ALA A 5 26.76 18.23 10.44
N TRP A 6 28.01 18.57 10.09
CA TRP A 6 28.34 19.19 8.80
C TRP A 6 28.24 18.20 7.62
N LEU A 7 28.47 16.91 7.87
CA LEU A 7 28.33 15.83 6.87
C LEU A 7 26.90 15.28 6.72
N GLY A 8 25.91 15.82 7.45
CA GLY A 8 24.52 15.32 7.40
C GLY A 8 24.33 13.91 7.98
N LEU A 9 25.33 13.34 8.64
CA LEU A 9 25.34 11.98 9.19
C LEU A 9 24.77 11.91 10.61
N LYS A 10 23.84 12.81 10.97
CA LYS A 10 23.19 12.75 12.27
C LYS A 10 22.28 11.52 12.30
N GLN A 11 22.80 10.40 12.82
CA GLN A 11 21.98 9.29 13.27
C GLN A 11 21.01 9.79 14.33
N GLY A 12 19.74 9.41 14.20
CA GLY A 12 18.79 9.40 15.29
C GLY A 12 17.73 10.51 15.28
N GLY A 13 16.98 10.64 14.19
CA GLY A 13 15.54 10.78 14.41
C GLY A 13 15.06 9.38 14.83
N SER A 14 14.59 9.22 16.06
CA SER A 14 13.90 7.97 16.41
C SER A 14 12.60 7.97 15.63
N PHE A 15 12.36 6.92 14.88
CA PHE A 15 11.18 6.73 14.05
C PHE A 15 10.41 5.57 14.66
N PRO A 16 9.74 5.80 15.81
CA PRO A 16 9.31 4.72 16.70
C PRO A 16 8.37 3.72 16.03
N ASN A 17 7.54 4.15 15.08
CA ASN A 17 6.62 3.25 14.39
C ASN A 17 7.36 2.42 13.35
N LEU A 18 8.25 3.05 12.57
CA LEU A 18 9.09 2.36 11.58
C LEU A 18 10.09 1.41 12.26
N ASP A 19 10.72 1.82 13.35
CA ASP A 19 11.66 1.04 14.15
C ASP A 19 10.96 -0.19 14.76
N ALA A 20 9.73 -0.03 15.24
CA ALA A 20 8.92 -1.14 15.74
C ALA A 20 8.57 -2.12 14.60
N LEU A 21 8.14 -1.63 13.44
CA LEU A 21 7.85 -2.49 12.28
C LEU A 21 9.09 -3.28 11.84
N LEU A 22 10.26 -2.62 11.79
CA LEU A 22 11.53 -3.27 11.47
C LEU A 22 11.94 -4.33 12.48
N THR A 23 11.61 -4.13 13.75
CA THR A 23 11.85 -5.10 14.82
C THR A 23 11.01 -6.36 14.62
N GLU A 24 9.73 -6.19 14.32
CA GLU A 24 8.81 -7.31 14.04
C GLU A 24 9.21 -8.06 12.77
N LEU A 25 9.56 -7.34 11.69
CA LEU A 25 10.05 -7.96 10.46
C LEU A 25 11.33 -8.76 10.69
N ARG A 26 12.27 -8.26 11.50
CA ARG A 26 13.50 -9.00 11.83
C ARG A 26 13.24 -10.25 12.65
N ALA A 27 12.23 -10.25 13.51
CA ALA A 27 11.82 -11.43 14.25
C ALA A 27 11.16 -12.47 13.32
N ALA A 28 10.37 -12.00 12.34
CA ALA A 28 9.66 -12.84 11.39
C ALA A 28 10.55 -13.41 10.27
N LEU A 29 11.59 -12.67 9.89
CA LEU A 29 12.53 -12.97 8.82
C LEU A 29 13.99 -12.89 9.34
N PRO A 30 14.41 -13.82 10.21
CA PRO A 30 15.70 -13.73 10.90
C PRO A 30 16.91 -13.93 9.97
N ASP A 31 16.71 -14.65 8.86
CA ASP A 31 17.77 -15.00 7.91
C ASP A 31 17.92 -13.98 6.76
N ASP A 32 16.98 -13.04 6.65
CA ASP A 32 16.99 -12.02 5.59
C ASP A 32 17.94 -10.86 5.87
N GLU A 33 18.41 -10.27 4.78
CA GLU A 33 19.32 -9.13 4.87
C GLU A 33 18.59 -7.89 5.40
N ALA A 34 19.28 -7.10 6.24
CA ALA A 34 18.74 -5.86 6.78
C ALA A 34 18.32 -4.83 5.73
N VAL A 35 18.82 -4.94 4.49
CA VAL A 35 18.39 -4.12 3.35
C VAL A 35 17.01 -4.55 2.84
N VAL A 36 16.74 -5.84 2.77
CA VAL A 36 15.45 -6.42 2.36
C VAL A 36 14.37 -6.06 3.38
N LEU A 37 14.66 -6.21 4.68
CA LEU A 37 13.72 -5.82 5.73
C LEU A 37 13.36 -4.33 5.70
N ARG A 38 14.32 -3.47 5.39
CA ARG A 38 14.07 -2.03 5.22
C ARG A 38 13.21 -1.73 4.01
N TYR A 39 13.47 -2.41 2.89
CA TYR A 39 12.62 -2.30 1.70
C TYR A 39 11.17 -2.69 2.03
N ILE A 40 10.97 -3.88 2.60
CA ILE A 40 9.65 -4.40 2.97
C ILE A 40 8.93 -3.44 3.93
N ALA A 41 9.58 -3.03 5.02
CA ALA A 41 9.00 -2.08 5.98
C ALA A 41 8.56 -0.79 5.32
N THR A 42 9.38 -0.28 4.39
CA THR A 42 9.12 0.98 3.70
C THR A 42 7.92 0.89 2.76
N VAL A 43 7.83 -0.19 1.97
CA VAL A 43 6.70 -0.43 1.07
C VAL A 43 5.41 -0.59 1.86
N ILE A 44 5.44 -1.37 2.95
CA ILE A 44 4.28 -1.56 3.83
C ILE A 44 3.78 -0.23 4.42
N VAL A 45 4.69 0.65 4.87
CA VAL A 45 4.32 1.96 5.39
C VAL A 45 3.61 2.80 4.33
N LEU A 46 4.08 2.80 3.09
CA LEU A 46 3.43 3.54 2.00
C LEU A 46 2.08 2.93 1.60
N LEU A 47 1.97 1.60 1.58
CA LEU A 47 0.71 0.88 1.36
C LEU A 47 -0.34 1.30 2.40
N GLY A 48 0.03 1.23 3.68
CA GLY A 48 -0.85 1.65 4.77
C GLY A 48 -1.20 3.13 4.75
N LYS A 49 -0.30 4.00 4.27
CA LYS A 49 -0.56 5.43 4.13
C LYS A 49 -1.63 5.74 3.07
N VAL A 50 -1.59 5.05 1.95
CA VAL A 50 -2.60 5.21 0.88
C VAL A 50 -3.96 4.71 1.36
N ALA A 51 -4.00 3.50 1.88
CA ALA A 51 -5.25 2.88 2.29
C ALA A 51 -5.92 3.61 3.46
N CYS A 52 -5.15 4.15 4.42
CA CYS A 52 -5.70 4.89 5.57
C CYS A 52 -5.89 6.40 5.34
N VAL A 53 -5.80 6.90 4.10
CA VAL A 53 -5.84 8.36 3.85
C VAL A 53 -7.16 9.01 4.28
N ASP A 54 -8.27 8.28 4.17
CA ASP A 54 -9.60 8.73 4.58
C ASP A 54 -9.93 8.36 6.05
N GLY A 55 -8.97 7.75 6.75
CA GLY A 55 -9.09 7.30 8.14
C GLY A 55 -9.80 5.96 8.32
N ARG A 56 -10.06 5.22 7.25
CA ARG A 56 -10.60 3.86 7.28
C ARG A 56 -9.67 2.92 6.52
N PHE A 57 -9.74 1.65 6.86
CA PHE A 57 -9.02 0.59 6.16
C PHE A 57 -10.04 -0.52 5.97
N SER A 58 -10.38 -0.83 4.72
CA SER A 58 -11.45 -1.77 4.39
C SER A 58 -11.00 -3.22 4.60
N ASP A 59 -11.96 -4.13 4.81
CA ASP A 59 -11.66 -5.57 4.94
C ASP A 59 -10.98 -6.14 3.67
N LYS A 60 -11.23 -5.55 2.50
CA LYS A 60 -10.62 -5.98 1.23
C LYS A 60 -9.18 -5.48 1.07
N GLU A 61 -8.89 -4.25 1.49
CA GLU A 61 -7.51 -3.75 1.55
C GLU A 61 -6.69 -4.53 2.58
N ASP A 62 -7.31 -4.93 3.68
CA ASP A 62 -6.74 -5.82 4.71
C ASP A 62 -6.38 -7.18 4.13
N GLU A 63 -7.33 -7.83 3.45
CA GLU A 63 -7.11 -9.11 2.78
C GLU A 63 -6.01 -9.02 1.72
N LEU A 64 -6.04 -8.00 0.86
CA LEU A 64 -5.02 -7.84 -0.18
C LEU A 64 -3.64 -7.52 0.41
N LEU A 65 -3.55 -6.67 1.44
CA LEU A 65 -2.27 -6.41 2.12
C LEU A 65 -1.71 -7.70 2.74
N ARG A 66 -2.55 -8.53 3.36
CA ARG A 66 -2.14 -9.85 3.87
C ARG A 66 -1.69 -10.76 2.75
N GLU A 67 -2.43 -10.83 1.64
CA GLU A 67 -2.06 -11.61 0.48
C GLU A 67 -0.68 -11.18 -0.05
N LEU A 68 -0.43 -9.88 -0.21
CA LEU A 68 0.86 -9.36 -0.64
C LEU A 68 2.00 -9.75 0.31
N LEU A 69 1.76 -9.73 1.62
CA LEU A 69 2.73 -10.17 2.62
C LEU A 69 2.97 -11.68 2.56
N THR A 70 1.95 -12.49 2.30
CA THR A 70 2.13 -13.96 2.17
C THR A 70 3.00 -14.36 0.97
N HIS A 71 3.13 -13.48 -0.03
CA HIS A 71 4.00 -13.68 -1.18
C HIS A 71 5.46 -13.25 -0.92
N VAL A 72 5.78 -12.72 0.26
CA VAL A 72 7.16 -12.45 0.65
C VAL A 72 7.82 -13.77 1.01
N ASP A 73 8.80 -14.18 0.19
CA ASP A 73 9.59 -15.38 0.43
C ASP A 73 10.20 -15.36 1.84
N GLY A 74 10.03 -16.46 2.57
CA GLY A 74 10.51 -16.60 3.96
C GLY A 74 9.55 -16.10 5.03
N LEU A 75 8.50 -15.33 4.69
CA LEU A 75 7.57 -14.79 5.68
C LEU A 75 6.50 -15.83 6.04
N ALA A 76 6.69 -16.49 7.18
CA ALA A 76 5.70 -17.44 7.69
C ALA A 76 4.35 -16.75 8.00
N PRO A 77 3.21 -17.47 7.98
CA PRO A 77 1.90 -16.89 8.28
C PRO A 77 1.84 -16.16 9.65
N SER A 78 2.51 -16.69 10.67
CA SER A 78 2.61 -16.01 11.98
C SER A 78 3.41 -14.70 11.92
N GLY A 79 4.35 -14.59 10.99
CA GLY A 79 5.09 -13.37 10.69
C GLY A 79 4.21 -12.33 9.98
N VAL A 80 3.38 -12.77 9.02
CA VAL A 80 2.37 -11.92 8.39
C VAL A 80 1.46 -11.30 9.46
N GLU A 81 0.91 -12.12 10.38
CA GLU A 81 0.07 -11.63 11.47
C GLU A 81 0.81 -10.65 12.40
N ALA A 82 2.06 -10.92 12.76
CA ALA A 82 2.86 -10.04 13.61
C ALA A 82 3.10 -8.68 12.95
N VAL A 83 3.50 -8.67 11.67
CA VAL A 83 3.65 -7.46 10.87
C VAL A 83 2.33 -6.71 10.78
N PHE A 84 1.24 -7.42 10.52
CA PHE A 84 -0.08 -6.83 10.39
C PHE A 84 -0.56 -6.15 11.68
N ASN A 85 -0.42 -6.85 12.81
CA ASN A 85 -0.72 -6.31 14.14
C ASN A 85 0.18 -5.11 14.47
N ALA A 86 1.42 -5.11 14.00
CA ALA A 86 2.34 -3.99 14.18
C ALA A 86 1.92 -2.75 13.37
N LEU A 87 1.17 -2.91 12.28
CA LEU A 87 0.63 -1.80 11.48
C LEU A 87 -0.67 -1.27 12.06
N GLN A 88 -1.51 -2.15 12.59
CA GLN A 88 -2.76 -1.77 13.25
C GLN A 88 -2.49 -0.79 14.40
N GLY A 89 -3.10 0.40 14.31
CA GLY A 89 -2.94 1.48 15.30
C GLY A 89 -1.67 2.33 15.16
N LYS A 90 -0.67 1.92 14.36
CA LYS A 90 0.55 2.72 14.11
C LYS A 90 0.48 3.54 12.82
N LEU A 91 -0.20 3.05 11.79
CA LEU A 91 -0.34 3.77 10.51
C LEU A 91 -0.97 5.16 10.68
N PRO A 92 -2.06 5.35 11.45
CA PRO A 92 -2.62 6.68 11.69
C PRO A 92 -1.72 7.60 12.53
N ALA A 93 -0.71 7.05 13.20
CA ALA A 93 0.20 7.75 14.10
C ALA A 93 1.61 7.96 13.50
N LEU A 94 1.81 7.63 12.22
CA LEU A 94 3.07 7.86 11.52
C LEU A 94 3.36 9.35 11.40
N GLN A 95 4.54 9.75 11.85
CA GLN A 95 4.99 11.13 11.73
C GLN A 95 5.47 11.41 10.30
N GLU A 96 5.32 12.64 9.83
CA GLU A 96 5.75 13.06 8.49
C GLU A 96 7.22 12.72 8.22
N GLY A 97 8.11 12.89 9.21
CA GLY A 97 9.52 12.52 9.09
C GLY A 97 9.79 11.02 8.93
N GLU A 98 8.89 10.15 9.40
CA GLU A 98 8.96 8.69 9.17
C GLU A 98 8.65 8.36 7.71
N VAL A 99 7.65 9.05 7.14
CA VAL A 99 7.28 8.90 5.73
C VAL A 99 8.37 9.47 4.80
N ASP A 100 8.96 10.62 5.15
CA ASP A 100 10.11 11.15 4.40
C ASP A 100 11.30 10.20 4.41
N ARG A 101 11.51 9.48 5.52
CA ARG A 101 12.55 8.45 5.60
C ARG A 101 12.23 7.31 4.63
N CYS A 102 10.97 6.92 4.53
CA CYS A 102 10.51 5.91 3.59
C CYS A 102 10.81 6.29 2.13
N TYR A 103 10.50 7.52 1.71
CA TYR A 103 10.82 7.97 0.35
C TYR A 103 12.33 7.96 0.06
N ARG A 104 13.15 8.38 1.02
CA ARG A 104 14.62 8.35 0.87
C ARG A 104 15.18 6.94 0.76
N GLU A 105 14.67 6.01 1.56
CA GLU A 105 15.09 4.60 1.50
C GLU A 105 14.70 3.99 0.16
N LEU A 106 13.45 4.13 -0.30
CA LEU A 106 13.04 3.60 -1.61
C LEU A 106 13.84 4.21 -2.76
N LYS A 107 14.12 5.51 -2.75
CA LYS A 107 14.97 6.14 -3.77
C LYS A 107 16.41 5.61 -3.77
N ALA A 108 16.92 5.17 -2.62
CA ALA A 108 18.26 4.60 -2.50
C ALA A 108 18.32 3.10 -2.84
N LEU A 109 17.25 2.36 -2.58
CA LEU A 109 17.16 0.92 -2.76
C LEU A 109 16.68 0.53 -4.16
N CYS A 110 15.86 1.37 -4.80
CA CYS A 110 15.18 1.05 -6.05
C CYS A 110 15.67 1.91 -7.22
N ASN A 111 15.83 1.28 -8.37
CA ASN A 111 15.97 1.97 -9.66
C ASN A 111 14.63 2.58 -10.12
N ALA A 112 14.64 3.32 -11.23
CA ALA A 112 13.45 4.03 -11.71
C ALA A 112 12.27 3.10 -12.02
N SER A 113 12.51 1.97 -12.69
CA SER A 113 11.46 0.98 -13.00
C SER A 113 10.88 0.33 -11.75
N GLU A 114 11.72 0.00 -10.76
CA GLU A 114 11.25 -0.59 -9.50
C GLU A 114 10.36 0.39 -8.72
N ARG A 115 10.65 1.69 -8.75
CA ARG A 115 9.77 2.69 -8.13
C ARG A 115 8.41 2.79 -8.81
N VAL A 116 8.35 2.61 -10.14
CA VAL A 116 7.06 2.51 -10.86
C VAL A 116 6.27 1.31 -10.36
N GLU A 117 6.91 0.15 -10.21
CA GLU A 117 6.24 -1.06 -9.69
C GLU A 117 5.73 -0.89 -8.26
N VAL A 118 6.48 -0.19 -7.40
CA VAL A 118 6.00 0.16 -6.05
C VAL A 118 4.74 1.02 -6.13
N VAL A 119 4.70 2.05 -6.99
CA VAL A 119 3.51 2.89 -7.14
C VAL A 119 2.33 2.10 -7.72
N ARG A 120 2.56 1.20 -8.68
CA ARG A 120 1.53 0.28 -9.19
C ARG A 120 0.95 -0.61 -8.10
N LEU A 121 1.79 -1.06 -7.17
CA LEU A 121 1.32 -1.84 -6.03
C LEU A 121 0.39 -1.01 -5.13
N LEU A 122 0.70 0.28 -4.90
CA LEU A 122 -0.18 1.19 -4.16
C LEU A 122 -1.53 1.37 -4.86
N ILE A 123 -1.53 1.50 -6.19
CA ILE A 123 -2.76 1.63 -7.00
C ILE A 123 -3.62 0.37 -6.86
N ARG A 124 -3.01 -0.82 -6.99
CA ARG A 124 -3.72 -2.09 -6.81
C ARG A 124 -4.33 -2.22 -5.42
N LEU A 125 -3.62 -1.77 -4.38
CA LEU A 125 -4.15 -1.77 -3.02
C LEU A 125 -5.37 -0.86 -2.89
N ALA A 126 -5.25 0.40 -3.31
CA ALA A 126 -6.37 1.34 -3.27
C ALA A 126 -7.56 0.90 -4.15
N ALA A 127 -7.30 0.06 -5.16
CA ALA A 127 -8.33 -0.48 -6.01
C ALA A 127 -8.98 -1.78 -5.50
N ALA A 128 -8.57 -2.30 -4.33
CA ALA A 128 -8.99 -3.61 -3.82
C ALA A 128 -10.51 -3.72 -3.63
N ASP A 129 -11.16 -2.63 -3.23
CA ASP A 129 -12.61 -2.57 -3.04
C ASP A 129 -13.36 -1.85 -4.15
N GLY A 130 -12.64 -1.31 -5.15
CA GLY A 130 -13.23 -0.56 -6.24
C GLY A 130 -12.29 0.41 -6.94
N ALA A 131 -12.83 1.46 -7.55
CA ALA A 131 -11.99 2.53 -8.08
C ALA A 131 -11.43 3.36 -6.90
N PRO A 132 -10.13 3.71 -6.89
CA PRO A 132 -9.56 4.53 -5.83
C PRO A 132 -10.33 5.83 -5.63
N THR A 133 -10.53 6.23 -4.38
CA THR A 133 -11.19 7.49 -4.04
C THR A 133 -10.34 8.68 -4.50
N ALA A 134 -10.96 9.87 -4.55
CA ALA A 134 -10.23 11.10 -4.89
C ALA A 134 -9.09 11.39 -3.89
N ALA A 135 -9.24 10.97 -2.63
CA ALA A 135 -8.23 11.14 -1.60
C ALA A 135 -7.07 10.15 -1.78
N GLU A 136 -7.34 8.87 -2.02
CA GLU A 136 -6.30 7.87 -2.32
C GLU A 136 -5.53 8.23 -3.59
N ARG A 137 -6.23 8.65 -4.65
CA ARG A 137 -5.60 9.09 -5.89
C ARG A 137 -4.65 10.26 -5.65
N ALA A 138 -5.09 11.29 -4.93
CA ALA A 138 -4.23 12.43 -4.62
C ALA A 138 -2.99 12.02 -3.78
N GLU A 139 -3.15 11.04 -2.88
CA GLU A 139 -2.03 10.53 -2.09
C GLU A 139 -1.07 9.69 -2.94
N ILE A 140 -1.57 8.85 -3.84
CA ILE A 140 -0.77 8.08 -4.79
C ILE A 140 0.02 9.02 -5.71
N GLU A 141 -0.61 10.07 -6.23
CA GLU A 141 0.05 11.08 -7.07
C GLU A 141 1.16 11.81 -6.31
N ARG A 142 0.93 12.19 -5.04
CA ARG A 142 1.96 12.76 -4.18
C ARG A 142 3.12 11.80 -3.94
N ILE A 143 2.83 10.53 -3.64
CA ILE A 143 3.87 9.50 -3.45
C ILE A 143 4.66 9.29 -4.74
N ALA A 144 4.00 9.27 -5.90
CA ALA A 144 4.66 9.15 -7.19
C ALA A 144 5.62 10.32 -7.44
N GLU A 145 5.19 11.55 -7.16
CA GLU A 145 6.04 12.75 -7.25
C GLU A 145 7.27 12.64 -6.33
N GLU A 146 7.07 12.26 -5.06
CA GLU A 146 8.15 12.08 -4.09
C GLU A 146 9.15 10.98 -4.48
N LEU A 147 8.67 9.93 -5.14
CA LEU A 147 9.51 8.86 -5.67
C LEU A 147 10.12 9.21 -7.04
N GLY A 148 9.78 10.35 -7.63
CA GLY A 148 10.23 10.75 -8.97
C GLY A 148 9.72 9.82 -10.06
N VAL A 149 8.48 9.33 -9.91
CA VAL A 149 7.74 8.54 -10.89
C VAL A 149 6.84 9.45 -11.70
N SER A 150 6.88 9.34 -13.02
CA SER A 150 6.02 10.13 -13.90
C SER A 150 4.58 9.66 -13.81
N LEU A 151 3.62 10.60 -13.72
CA LEU A 151 2.19 10.26 -13.75
C LEU A 151 1.81 9.53 -15.05
N ALA A 152 2.46 9.84 -16.18
CA ALA A 152 2.21 9.16 -17.44
C ALA A 152 2.54 7.65 -17.41
N ASP A 153 3.47 7.23 -16.53
CA ASP A 153 3.87 5.83 -16.40
C ASP A 153 2.85 4.98 -15.61
N ILE A 154 1.98 5.65 -14.82
CA ILE A 154 1.01 5.02 -13.91
C ILE A 154 -0.46 5.39 -14.23
N GLU A 155 -0.70 6.39 -15.07
CA GLU A 155 -2.03 6.80 -15.54
C GLU A 155 -2.84 5.65 -16.18
N PRO A 156 -2.24 4.71 -16.96
CA PRO A 156 -2.96 3.56 -17.45
C PRO A 156 -3.54 2.71 -16.32
N ASP A 157 -2.75 2.43 -15.28
CA ASP A 157 -3.16 1.62 -14.13
C ASP A 157 -4.26 2.33 -13.33
N LEU A 158 -4.11 3.63 -13.10
CA LEU A 158 -5.12 4.48 -12.46
C LEU A 158 -6.45 4.53 -13.23
N SER A 159 -6.43 4.30 -14.55
CA SER A 159 -7.61 4.38 -15.41
C SER A 159 -8.29 3.03 -15.61
N VAL A 160 -7.52 1.93 -15.64
CA VAL A 160 -8.04 0.56 -15.80
C VAL A 160 -8.88 0.16 -14.60
N GLU A 161 -8.43 0.46 -13.39
CA GLU A 161 -9.15 0.14 -12.15
C GLU A 161 -10.45 0.95 -12.02
N ALA A 162 -10.52 2.13 -12.63
CA ALA A 162 -11.78 2.90 -12.73
C ALA A 162 -12.77 2.29 -13.75
N GLY A 163 -12.26 1.64 -14.80
CA GLY A 163 -13.07 1.04 -15.87
C GLY A 163 -13.72 -0.30 -15.50
N HIS A 164 -13.13 -1.08 -14.59
CA HIS A 164 -13.64 -2.40 -14.19
C HIS A 164 -14.99 -2.35 -13.45
N GLN A 165 -15.41 -1.18 -12.95
CA GLN A 165 -16.72 -1.00 -12.30
C GLN A 165 -17.88 -0.70 -13.26
N ALA A 166 -17.63 -0.13 -14.44
CA ALA A 166 -18.70 0.29 -15.36
C ALA A 166 -19.36 -0.89 -16.11
N GLY A 167 -18.85 -2.12 -15.92
CA GLY A 167 -19.17 -3.29 -16.73
C GLY A 167 -20.06 -4.37 -16.10
N SER A 168 -20.63 -4.19 -14.90
CA SER A 168 -21.52 -5.22 -14.32
C SER A 168 -22.98 -4.97 -14.71
N PRO A 169 -23.59 -5.77 -15.61
CA PRO A 169 -25.01 -5.62 -15.92
C PRO A 169 -25.82 -6.16 -14.74
N ALA A 170 -26.78 -5.37 -14.28
CA ALA A 170 -27.78 -5.80 -13.31
C ALA A 170 -28.47 -7.09 -13.78
N PRO A 171 -28.78 -8.04 -12.88
CA PRO A 171 -29.51 -9.24 -13.25
C PRO A 171 -30.91 -8.84 -13.77
N PRO A 172 -31.42 -9.49 -14.83
CA PRO A 172 -32.76 -9.20 -15.33
C PRO A 172 -33.79 -9.57 -14.26
N ASP A 173 -34.59 -8.57 -13.91
CA ASP A 173 -35.74 -8.65 -13.01
C ASP A 173 -36.79 -9.57 -13.65
N ASP A 174 -36.81 -10.84 -13.26
CA ASP A 174 -37.78 -11.84 -13.74
C ASP A 174 -39.15 -11.58 -13.08
N ARG A 175 -39.83 -10.54 -13.57
CA ARG A 175 -41.26 -10.35 -13.32
C ARG A 175 -42.02 -11.27 -14.25
N SER A 176 -42.23 -12.49 -13.78
CA SER A 176 -43.26 -13.39 -14.30
C SER A 176 -44.64 -12.75 -14.09
N ASP A 177 -45.20 -12.28 -15.20
CA ASP A 177 -46.57 -11.79 -15.37
C ASP A 177 -47.48 -12.99 -15.68
N PRO A 178 -48.45 -13.38 -14.82
CA PRO A 178 -49.43 -14.39 -15.19
C PRO A 178 -50.55 -13.73 -16.00
N GLY A 179 -50.28 -13.54 -17.29
CA GLY A 179 -51.28 -13.17 -18.29
C GLY A 179 -52.35 -14.26 -18.41
N GLY A 180 -53.60 -13.87 -18.18
CA GLY A 180 -54.75 -14.75 -18.25
C GLY A 180 -55.23 -15.10 -19.66
N GLU A 181 -56.02 -16.17 -19.67
CA GLU A 181 -57.20 -16.44 -20.50
C GLU A 181 -57.01 -17.01 -21.94
N PRO A 182 -58.08 -17.58 -22.55
CA PRO A 182 -58.49 -19.00 -22.52
C PRO A 182 -58.37 -19.64 -23.93
N PRO A 183 -58.92 -20.85 -24.19
CA PRO A 183 -60.04 -20.88 -25.15
C PRO A 183 -61.10 -22.01 -25.06
N ALA A 184 -62.28 -21.64 -25.57
CA ALA A 184 -63.31 -22.37 -26.33
C ALA A 184 -63.98 -23.65 -25.76
#